data_AF-A0A4Y5YMA6-F1
#
_entry.id   AF-A0A4Y5YMA6-F1
#
_cell.length_a   1.000
_cell.length_b   1.000
_cell.length_c   1.000
_cell.angle_alpha   90.00
_cell.angle_beta   90.00
_cell.angle_gamma   90.00
#
_symmetry.space_group_name_H-M   'P 1'
#
loop_
_entity.id
_entity.type
_entity.pdbx_description
1 polymer ?
#
loop_
_entity_poly.entity_id
_entity_poly.type
_entity_poly.pdbx_seq_one_letter_code
_entity_poly.pdbx_strand_id
1 'polypeptide(L)'
;MVMALAGLLGSVVPAAAAPSVTYPGAIGSVSLENANGGGPLVQWQTVRISGAWAVPAGAQAGETFGMTLPAEFSRQSAGDFTISDPVTGLVMADCVVAAGAGPDIVCTLTEAVEGLEEVGGSFWMKARASQTTTSETVEFDLGDTVEIVDLPGDGGVVPEDPAEEEEPYKYGGLTATDGLLKWVIGIPSGYVDDGSFTIRDTLDSGLTGHHYTGDVKLIQRAVVNGALVGDAREVDPSAYVIDLAEDGRSFEFAASGLPAGGFAYELVYFTQADAPVSEGDIFGNRAIVDTFETSATHTVVESGGGDGSGVAYTTFSITKEITGAQADAARDATYTVQYSVKGSDAPAATMSVPVGEPVISARAPLGSTFVIEEIDLPEIEGVTWGEWTIAGEGVVDGSDGTYEVTPGTTAGVELTLTNIANLVPVVTPTPTPTPTPTPTPTPIPTATPTPVTTPSPTPTPVTTPSPTPTPVAGGLALTGGESGAAFLSLAFVLVVGGGLATGIAAKRRSSAARR
;
A
#
# COMPACT_ATOMS: atom_id res chain seq x y z
N MET A 1 30.93 7.58 -33.40
CA MET A 1 31.44 8.19 -32.16
C MET A 1 32.04 7.06 -31.33
N VAL A 2 33.33 7.12 -31.02
CA VAL A 2 34.08 6.01 -30.43
C VAL A 2 33.69 5.85 -28.96
N MET A 3 33.09 4.71 -28.57
CA MET A 3 33.15 4.24 -27.19
C MET A 3 34.04 3.01 -27.14
N ALA A 4 35.16 3.17 -26.44
CA ALA A 4 36.16 2.14 -26.23
C ALA A 4 35.65 1.15 -25.19
N LEU A 5 35.68 -0.15 -25.53
CA LEU A 5 35.56 -1.24 -24.58
C LEU A 5 36.90 -1.34 -23.81
N ALA A 6 36.95 -0.69 -22.64
CA ALA A 6 37.97 -0.99 -21.64
C ALA A 6 37.45 -2.18 -20.81
N GLY A 7 38.23 -3.27 -20.76
CA GLY A 7 38.03 -4.31 -19.76
C GLY A 7 38.16 -3.68 -18.37
N LEU A 8 37.03 -3.50 -17.70
CA LEU A 8 36.96 -2.91 -16.37
C LEU A 8 37.06 -4.01 -15.32
N LEU A 9 38.15 -3.98 -14.55
CA LEU A 9 38.05 -4.23 -13.12
C LEU A 9 36.86 -3.40 -12.61
N GLY A 10 35.86 -4.04 -11.99
CA GLY A 10 34.62 -3.41 -11.57
C GLY A 10 34.91 -2.13 -10.77
N SER A 11 34.77 -0.97 -11.43
CA SER A 11 34.52 0.26 -10.72
C SER A 11 33.10 0.14 -10.24
N VAL A 12 32.94 -0.10 -8.94
CA VAL A 12 31.68 0.13 -8.24
C VAL A 12 31.34 1.59 -8.55
N VAL A 13 30.42 1.80 -9.50
CA VAL A 13 29.79 3.11 -9.65
C VAL A 13 29.06 3.29 -8.33
N PRO A 14 29.37 4.32 -7.53
CA PRO A 14 28.63 4.53 -6.30
C PRO A 14 27.14 4.60 -6.67
N ALA A 15 26.29 3.93 -5.90
CA ALA A 15 24.85 4.04 -6.04
C ALA A 15 24.49 5.52 -6.21
N ALA A 16 23.69 5.83 -7.24
CA ALA A 16 23.19 7.18 -7.40
C ALA A 16 22.42 7.52 -6.13
N ALA A 17 22.82 8.60 -5.47
CA ALA A 17 22.17 9.03 -4.24
C ALA A 17 20.72 9.40 -4.54
N ALA A 18 19.81 9.03 -3.64
CA ALA A 18 18.40 9.40 -3.72
C ALA A 18 18.17 10.86 -4.16
N PRO A 19 17.09 11.15 -4.91
CA PRO A 19 16.76 12.52 -5.27
C PRO A 19 16.53 13.36 -4.00
N SER A 20 16.91 14.63 -4.05
CA SER A 20 16.60 15.56 -2.96
C SER A 20 15.10 15.82 -2.90
N VAL A 21 14.44 15.25 -1.90
CA VAL A 21 12.99 15.36 -1.66
C VAL A 21 12.69 15.91 -0.28
N THR A 22 11.44 16.33 -0.06
CA THR A 22 10.99 16.87 1.23
C THR A 22 10.94 15.77 2.31
N TYR A 23 10.50 14.58 1.93
CA TYR A 23 10.34 13.42 2.81
C TYR A 23 11.21 12.25 2.34
N PRO A 24 12.52 12.26 2.65
CA PRO A 24 13.34 11.06 2.47
C PRO A 24 12.81 9.93 3.36
N GLY A 25 12.91 8.68 2.89
CA GLY A 25 12.43 7.50 3.62
C GLY A 25 10.91 7.32 3.67
N ALA A 26 10.14 8.15 2.95
CA ALA A 26 8.69 8.02 2.87
C ALA A 26 8.24 6.79 2.06
N ILE A 27 9.12 6.24 1.20
CA ILE A 27 8.90 4.98 0.50
C ILE A 27 9.49 3.83 1.33
N GLY A 28 8.87 2.65 1.29
CA GLY A 28 9.44 1.41 1.81
C GLY A 28 8.59 0.18 1.47
N SER A 29 8.94 -0.97 2.05
CA SER A 29 8.27 -2.26 1.75
C SER A 29 8.30 -2.58 0.25
N VAL A 30 9.47 -2.39 -0.35
CA VAL A 30 9.66 -2.53 -1.79
C VAL A 30 9.68 -4.02 -2.16
N SER A 31 8.99 -4.37 -3.23
CA SER A 31 8.95 -5.73 -3.78
C SER A 31 9.13 -5.75 -5.28
N LEU A 32 9.69 -6.86 -5.77
CA LEU A 32 10.00 -7.08 -7.18
C LEU A 32 9.27 -8.30 -7.71
N GLU A 33 8.69 -8.15 -8.89
CA GLU A 33 8.05 -9.24 -9.63
C GLU A 33 8.55 -9.25 -11.07
N ASN A 34 8.79 -10.45 -11.61
CA ASN A 34 9.07 -10.60 -13.03
C ASN A 34 7.75 -10.47 -13.80
N ALA A 35 7.61 -9.37 -14.56
CA ALA A 35 6.39 -9.06 -15.30
C ALA A 35 6.22 -9.95 -16.56
N ASN A 36 7.25 -10.72 -16.91
CA ASN A 36 7.24 -11.66 -18.03
C ASN A 36 6.90 -13.11 -17.61
N GLY A 37 6.74 -13.41 -16.31
CA GLY A 37 6.40 -14.74 -15.80
C GLY A 37 7.20 -15.14 -14.54
N GLY A 38 7.04 -16.38 -14.08
CA GLY A 38 7.81 -16.89 -12.92
C GLY A 38 9.27 -17.21 -13.25
N GLY A 39 10.15 -17.13 -12.26
CA GLY A 39 11.60 -17.41 -12.39
C GLY A 39 12.46 -16.14 -12.38
N PRO A 40 13.78 -16.29 -12.63
CA PRO A 40 14.70 -15.16 -12.62
C PRO A 40 14.41 -14.13 -13.72
N LEU A 41 14.80 -12.88 -13.47
CA LEU A 41 14.79 -11.84 -14.50
C LEU A 41 15.89 -12.13 -15.51
N VAL A 42 15.53 -12.23 -16.79
CA VAL A 42 16.51 -12.22 -17.89
C VAL A 42 16.81 -10.76 -18.26
N GLN A 43 18.05 -10.46 -18.62
CA GLN A 43 18.44 -9.13 -19.09
C GLN A 43 17.45 -8.63 -20.17
N TRP A 44 17.09 -7.35 -20.08
CA TRP A 44 16.09 -6.62 -20.87
C TRP A 44 14.62 -6.93 -20.58
N GLN A 45 14.32 -7.92 -19.75
CA GLN A 45 12.95 -8.19 -19.31
C GLN A 45 12.41 -7.07 -18.41
N THR A 46 11.09 -7.04 -18.31
CA THR A 46 10.37 -6.07 -17.51
C THR A 46 10.25 -6.58 -16.08
N VAL A 47 10.66 -5.75 -15.14
CA VAL A 47 10.40 -5.94 -13.71
C VAL A 47 9.26 -5.02 -13.29
N ARG A 48 8.32 -5.54 -12.50
CA ARG A 48 7.33 -4.75 -11.77
C ARG A 48 7.90 -4.49 -10.38
N ILE A 49 7.98 -3.22 -10.02
CA ILE A 49 8.47 -2.72 -8.74
C ILE A 49 7.26 -2.17 -8.01
N SER A 50 6.97 -2.65 -6.81
CA SER A 50 5.87 -2.16 -5.98
C SER A 50 6.38 -1.75 -4.61
N GLY A 51 5.65 -0.90 -3.90
CA GLY A 51 6.00 -0.53 -2.53
C GLY A 51 4.90 0.25 -1.84
N ALA A 52 5.13 0.54 -0.56
CA ALA A 52 4.31 1.43 0.24
C ALA A 52 4.93 2.84 0.26
N TRP A 53 4.08 3.84 0.50
CA TRP A 53 4.51 5.19 0.78
C TRP A 53 3.70 5.80 1.93
N ALA A 54 4.31 6.66 2.73
CA ALA A 54 3.65 7.41 3.78
C ALA A 54 4.39 8.72 4.08
N VAL A 55 3.64 9.80 4.29
CA VAL A 55 4.18 11.12 4.62
C VAL A 55 3.72 11.55 6.03
N PRO A 56 4.49 12.40 6.74
CA PRO A 56 4.12 12.81 8.08
C PRO A 56 2.83 13.66 8.10
N ALA A 57 2.18 13.70 9.26
CA ALA A 57 1.01 14.55 9.47
C ALA A 57 1.36 16.03 9.23
N GLY A 58 0.46 16.74 8.54
CA GLY A 58 0.66 18.14 8.17
C GLY A 58 1.43 18.36 6.86
N ALA A 59 1.69 17.30 6.09
CA ALA A 59 2.21 17.41 4.73
C ALA A 59 1.29 18.30 3.86
N GLN A 60 1.91 19.04 2.94
CA GLN A 60 1.28 20.08 2.13
C GLN A 60 1.46 19.81 0.63
N ALA A 61 0.59 20.43 -0.17
CA ALA A 61 0.72 20.42 -1.61
C ALA A 61 2.09 20.95 -2.08
N GLY A 62 2.68 20.30 -3.08
CA GLY A 62 3.99 20.65 -3.64
C GLY A 62 5.19 20.05 -2.90
N GLU A 63 5.01 19.49 -1.71
CA GLU A 63 6.07 18.73 -1.04
C GLU A 63 6.29 17.38 -1.72
N THR A 64 7.50 16.83 -1.59
CA THR A 64 7.95 15.70 -2.41
C THR A 64 8.46 14.53 -1.59
N PHE A 65 8.31 13.34 -2.16
CA PHE A 65 8.95 12.11 -1.71
C PHE A 65 9.47 11.32 -2.91
N GLY A 66 10.39 10.38 -2.70
CA GLY A 66 11.01 9.67 -3.82
C GLY A 66 12.06 8.66 -3.42
N MET A 67 12.59 7.97 -4.41
CA MET A 67 13.69 7.00 -4.28
C MET A 67 14.51 6.93 -5.57
N THR A 68 15.68 6.30 -5.51
CA THR A 68 16.46 5.97 -6.70
C THR A 68 16.48 4.46 -6.89
N LEU A 69 16.25 4.01 -8.13
CA LEU A 69 16.32 2.59 -8.44
C LEU A 69 17.77 2.07 -8.45
N PRO A 70 17.99 0.79 -8.10
CA PRO A 70 19.28 0.12 -8.30
C PRO A 70 19.77 0.21 -9.75
N ALA A 71 21.09 0.17 -9.95
CA ALA A 71 21.73 0.25 -11.27
C ALA A 71 21.36 -0.92 -12.20
N GLU A 72 20.92 -2.04 -11.62
CA GLU A 72 20.36 -3.19 -12.32
C GLU A 72 19.12 -2.83 -13.14
N PHE A 73 18.40 -1.78 -12.75
CA PHE A 73 17.19 -1.35 -13.42
C PHE A 73 17.38 -0.07 -14.23
N SER A 74 16.71 0.02 -15.37
CA SER A 74 16.71 1.23 -16.18
C SER A 74 15.34 1.52 -16.77
N ARG A 75 15.16 2.77 -17.21
CA ARG A 75 14.11 3.14 -18.15
C ARG A 75 14.71 3.71 -19.42
N GLN A 76 14.15 3.32 -20.56
CA GLN A 76 14.57 3.87 -21.85
C GLN A 76 14.14 5.33 -22.01
N SER A 77 13.04 5.72 -21.37
CA SER A 77 12.43 7.04 -21.42
C SER A 77 11.99 7.50 -20.04
N ALA A 78 11.93 8.82 -19.87
CA ALA A 78 11.21 9.36 -18.72
C ALA A 78 9.72 9.03 -18.89
N GLY A 79 9.01 9.00 -17.77
CA GLY A 79 7.56 8.85 -17.77
C GLY A 79 6.98 9.30 -16.45
N ASP A 80 5.67 9.30 -16.38
CA ASP A 80 4.91 9.73 -15.22
C ASP A 80 3.78 8.75 -14.92
N PHE A 81 3.28 8.83 -13.69
CA PHE A 81 2.06 8.17 -13.25
C PHE A 81 1.50 8.92 -12.05
N THR A 82 0.22 8.70 -11.75
CA THR A 82 -0.45 9.31 -10.61
C THR A 82 -0.72 8.28 -9.52
N ILE A 83 -0.78 8.76 -8.28
CA ILE A 83 -1.29 8.02 -7.12
C ILE A 83 -2.64 8.63 -6.78
N SER A 84 -3.69 7.83 -6.75
CA SER A 84 -5.07 8.30 -6.58
C SER A 84 -5.75 7.65 -5.39
N ASP A 85 -6.70 8.36 -4.78
CA ASP A 85 -7.59 7.78 -3.79
C ASP A 85 -8.61 6.87 -4.48
N PRO A 86 -8.63 5.56 -4.19
CA PRO A 86 -9.53 4.62 -4.85
C PRO A 86 -11.01 4.86 -4.51
N VAL A 87 -11.33 5.60 -3.45
CA VAL A 87 -12.70 5.92 -3.03
C VAL A 87 -13.17 7.22 -3.67
N THR A 88 -12.36 8.27 -3.61
CA THR A 88 -12.76 9.62 -4.08
C THR A 88 -12.34 9.91 -5.52
N GLY A 89 -11.34 9.20 -6.05
CA GLY A 89 -10.73 9.45 -7.35
C GLY A 89 -9.81 10.66 -7.39
N LEU A 90 -9.57 11.32 -6.24
CA LEU A 90 -8.67 12.46 -6.16
C LEU A 90 -7.22 12.00 -6.31
N VAL A 91 -6.45 12.72 -7.14
CA VAL A 91 -5.01 12.48 -7.28
C VAL A 91 -4.31 12.99 -6.03
N MET A 92 -3.65 12.11 -5.29
CA MET A 92 -2.92 12.41 -4.05
C MET A 92 -1.48 12.83 -4.32
N ALA A 93 -0.86 12.28 -5.36
CA ALA A 93 0.48 12.65 -5.80
C ALA A 93 0.69 12.42 -7.30
N ASP A 94 1.47 13.31 -7.92
CA ASP A 94 1.98 13.18 -9.30
C ASP A 94 3.43 12.69 -9.26
N CYS A 95 3.72 11.55 -9.88
CA CYS A 95 5.04 10.92 -9.85
C CYS A 95 5.72 10.98 -11.22
N VAL A 96 6.99 11.40 -11.22
CA VAL A 96 7.86 11.43 -12.41
C VAL A 96 9.01 10.45 -12.21
N VAL A 97 9.27 9.63 -13.22
CA VAL A 97 10.39 8.68 -13.28
C VAL A 97 11.36 9.11 -14.37
N ALA A 98 12.62 9.25 -14.01
CA ALA A 98 13.67 9.62 -14.94
C ALA A 98 13.98 8.51 -15.97
N ALA A 99 14.66 8.89 -17.05
CA ALA A 99 15.26 7.94 -17.99
C ALA A 99 16.68 7.55 -17.54
N GLY A 100 17.20 6.43 -18.06
CA GLY A 100 18.56 5.97 -17.83
C GLY A 100 18.63 4.82 -16.83
N ALA A 101 19.87 4.43 -16.49
CA ALA A 101 20.17 3.41 -15.49
C ALA A 101 20.06 4.00 -14.08
N GLY A 102 19.48 3.23 -13.14
CA GLY A 102 19.16 3.69 -11.80
C GLY A 102 18.34 4.97 -11.78
N PRO A 103 17.17 5.03 -12.44
CA PRO A 103 16.40 6.27 -12.55
C PRO A 103 15.84 6.71 -11.19
N ASP A 104 15.81 8.02 -11.00
CA ASP A 104 15.11 8.66 -9.87
C ASP A 104 13.61 8.63 -10.09
N ILE A 105 12.89 8.47 -8.98
CA ILE A 105 11.44 8.57 -8.88
C ILE A 105 11.13 9.68 -7.90
N VAL A 106 10.38 10.69 -8.35
CA VAL A 106 9.97 11.81 -7.50
C VAL A 106 8.47 12.01 -7.63
N CYS A 107 7.77 11.88 -6.52
CA CYS A 107 6.35 12.12 -6.37
C CYS A 107 6.13 13.47 -5.66
N THR A 108 5.20 14.27 -6.19
CA THR A 108 4.82 15.58 -5.65
C THR A 108 3.39 15.49 -5.14
N LEU A 109 3.18 15.82 -3.86
CA LEU A 109 1.85 15.82 -3.24
C LEU A 109 0.97 16.91 -3.86
N THR A 110 -0.31 16.62 -4.05
CA THR A 110 -1.29 17.60 -4.55
C THR A 110 -2.04 18.28 -3.40
N GLU A 111 -2.97 19.19 -3.71
CA GLU A 111 -3.89 19.79 -2.72
C GLU A 111 -4.81 18.75 -2.03
N ALA A 112 -4.94 17.54 -2.58
CA ALA A 112 -5.81 16.51 -2.01
C ALA A 112 -5.33 16.01 -0.63
N VAL A 113 -4.07 16.23 -0.28
CA VAL A 113 -3.52 15.83 1.03
C VAL A 113 -3.77 16.86 2.13
N GLU A 114 -4.22 18.08 1.79
CA GLU A 114 -4.34 19.17 2.74
C GLU A 114 -5.39 18.88 3.82
N GLY A 115 -4.99 19.03 5.08
CA GLY A 115 -5.86 18.76 6.23
C GLY A 115 -6.11 17.28 6.50
N LEU A 116 -5.47 16.38 5.76
CA LEU A 116 -5.44 14.96 6.06
C LEU A 116 -4.25 14.61 6.94
N GLU A 117 -4.45 13.57 7.74
CA GLU A 117 -3.39 12.90 8.50
C GLU A 117 -3.29 11.45 8.06
N GLU A 118 -2.24 10.74 8.49
CA GLU A 118 -2.01 9.34 8.11
C GLU A 118 -1.99 9.14 6.59
N VAL A 119 -1.44 10.12 5.88
CA VAL A 119 -1.43 10.14 4.41
C VAL A 119 -0.42 9.11 3.90
N GLY A 120 -0.90 8.16 3.11
CA GLY A 120 -0.07 7.11 2.54
C GLY A 120 -0.86 6.10 1.71
N GLY A 121 -0.16 5.08 1.21
CA GLY A 121 -0.75 4.01 0.42
C GLY A 121 0.29 3.17 -0.30
N SER A 122 0.00 2.80 -1.54
CA SER A 122 0.86 1.95 -2.36
C SER A 122 1.23 2.61 -3.69
N PHE A 123 2.32 2.16 -4.28
CA PHE A 123 2.66 2.49 -5.66
C PHE A 123 3.19 1.24 -6.37
N TRP A 124 3.17 1.28 -7.69
CA TRP A 124 3.84 0.32 -8.54
C TRP A 124 4.35 0.99 -9.81
N MET A 125 5.38 0.41 -10.40
CA MET A 125 5.87 0.79 -11.72
C MET A 125 6.61 -0.34 -12.43
N LYS A 126 6.82 -0.18 -13.73
CA LYS A 126 7.65 -1.07 -14.54
C LYS A 126 9.02 -0.46 -14.81
N ALA A 127 10.05 -1.29 -14.83
CA ALA A 127 11.40 -0.93 -15.28
C ALA A 127 12.00 -2.11 -16.06
N ARG A 128 13.19 -1.93 -16.65
CA ARG A 128 13.92 -3.01 -17.33
C ARG A 128 15.13 -3.47 -16.53
N ALA A 129 15.29 -4.79 -16.39
CA ALA A 129 16.51 -5.41 -15.85
C ALA A 129 17.66 -5.26 -16.86
N SER A 130 18.47 -4.21 -16.74
CA SER A 130 19.40 -3.77 -17.79
C SER A 130 20.85 -4.19 -17.51
N GLN A 131 21.18 -4.47 -16.25
CA GLN A 131 22.47 -5.02 -15.84
C GLN A 131 22.30 -6.45 -15.34
N THR A 132 23.22 -7.33 -15.72
CA THR A 132 23.27 -8.69 -15.19
C THR A 132 23.93 -8.69 -13.82
N THR A 133 23.48 -9.58 -12.93
CA THR A 133 24.06 -9.77 -11.60
C THR A 133 23.86 -11.19 -11.15
N THR A 134 24.81 -11.72 -10.37
CA THR A 134 24.67 -13.01 -9.68
C THR A 134 24.22 -12.84 -8.23
N SER A 135 24.03 -11.59 -7.76
CA SER A 135 23.44 -11.33 -6.45
C SER A 135 21.97 -11.76 -6.48
N GLU A 136 21.46 -12.29 -5.37
CA GLU A 136 20.04 -12.62 -5.22
C GLU A 136 19.23 -11.43 -4.69
N THR A 137 19.91 -10.35 -4.31
CA THR A 137 19.28 -9.13 -3.80
C THR A 137 19.86 -7.88 -4.46
N VAL A 138 19.07 -6.80 -4.43
CA VAL A 138 19.47 -5.45 -4.85
C VAL A 138 19.17 -4.43 -3.74
N GLU A 139 19.92 -3.33 -3.73
CA GLU A 139 19.82 -2.28 -2.72
C GLU A 139 19.05 -1.08 -3.28
N PHE A 140 17.90 -0.76 -2.67
CA PHE A 140 17.12 0.44 -2.96
C PHE A 140 17.55 1.57 -2.04
N ASP A 141 17.97 2.71 -2.61
CA ASP A 141 18.24 3.93 -1.86
C ASP A 141 16.94 4.74 -1.70
N LEU A 142 16.42 4.76 -0.47
CA LEU A 142 15.18 5.43 -0.10
C LEU A 142 15.46 6.81 0.52
N GLY A 143 16.69 7.32 0.44
CA GLY A 143 17.11 8.61 1.00
C GLY A 143 17.71 8.47 2.39
N ASP A 144 16.87 8.22 3.40
CA ASP A 144 17.33 8.06 4.79
C ASP A 144 17.74 6.62 5.11
N THR A 145 17.24 5.67 4.34
CA THR A 145 17.43 4.24 4.55
C THR A 145 17.78 3.55 3.24
N VAL A 146 18.44 2.40 3.36
CA VAL A 146 18.64 1.47 2.25
C VAL A 146 17.83 0.22 2.56
N GLU A 147 17.00 -0.19 1.61
CA GLU A 147 16.22 -1.43 1.69
C GLU A 147 16.84 -2.49 0.78
N ILE A 148 17.13 -3.67 1.34
CA ILE A 148 17.65 -4.80 0.57
C ILE A 148 16.45 -5.64 0.13
N VAL A 149 16.27 -5.77 -1.18
CA VAL A 149 15.10 -6.42 -1.79
C VAL A 149 15.54 -7.64 -2.57
N ASP A 150 14.84 -8.75 -2.39
CA ASP A 150 15.07 -10.00 -3.13
C ASP A 150 14.70 -9.81 -4.61
N LEU A 151 15.59 -10.27 -5.50
CA LEU A 151 15.28 -10.39 -6.91
C LEU A 151 14.31 -11.55 -7.14
N PRO A 152 13.45 -11.48 -8.18
CA PRO A 152 12.61 -12.62 -8.55
C PRO A 152 13.47 -13.83 -8.93
N GLY A 153 13.12 -15.02 -8.42
CA GLY A 153 13.80 -16.28 -8.76
C GLY A 153 15.23 -16.43 -8.20
N ASP A 154 15.91 -17.50 -8.62
CA ASP A 154 17.28 -17.79 -8.19
C ASP A 154 18.31 -17.35 -9.24
N GLY A 155 19.50 -16.91 -8.79
CA GLY A 155 20.63 -16.61 -9.67
C GLY A 155 20.75 -15.16 -10.15
N GLY A 156 19.91 -14.26 -9.64
CA GLY A 156 19.96 -12.82 -9.92
C GLY A 156 19.37 -12.43 -11.27
N VAL A 157 19.95 -11.42 -11.93
CA VAL A 157 19.59 -11.03 -13.30
C VAL A 157 20.47 -11.78 -14.28
N VAL A 158 19.89 -12.80 -14.92
CA VAL A 158 20.62 -13.68 -15.84
C VAL A 158 20.84 -13.01 -17.20
N PRO A 159 21.97 -13.26 -17.88
CA PRO A 159 22.19 -12.74 -19.23
C PRO A 159 21.13 -13.20 -20.22
N GLU A 160 20.87 -12.38 -21.24
CA GLU A 160 20.08 -12.76 -22.41
C GLU A 160 20.74 -13.96 -23.13
N ASP A 161 19.91 -14.86 -23.66
CA ASP A 161 20.39 -15.98 -24.48
C ASP A 161 20.93 -15.44 -25.81
N PRO A 162 22.23 -15.65 -26.14
CA PRO A 162 22.78 -15.18 -27.40
C PRO A 162 22.38 -16.05 -28.60
N ALA A 163 21.62 -17.13 -28.40
CA ALA A 163 21.14 -17.97 -29.49
C ALA A 163 20.38 -17.15 -30.53
N GLU A 164 20.67 -17.42 -31.80
CA GLU A 164 19.88 -16.89 -32.90
C GLU A 164 18.51 -17.59 -32.94
N GLU A 165 17.46 -16.81 -33.24
CA GLU A 165 16.12 -17.34 -33.48
C GLU A 165 16.09 -18.23 -34.73
N GLU A 166 15.35 -19.34 -34.69
CA GLU A 166 15.32 -20.30 -35.81
C GLU A 166 14.52 -19.79 -37.02
N GLU A 167 13.56 -18.89 -36.79
CA GLU A 167 12.61 -18.40 -37.80
C GLU A 167 12.48 -16.87 -37.74
N PRO A 168 12.06 -16.19 -38.84
CA PRO A 168 11.81 -14.76 -38.83
C PRO A 168 10.77 -14.37 -37.80
N TYR A 169 11.06 -13.33 -37.04
CA TYR A 169 10.25 -12.91 -35.91
C TYR A 169 9.94 -11.43 -35.99
N LYS A 170 8.93 -11.01 -35.23
CA LYS A 170 8.51 -9.62 -35.18
C LYS A 170 8.15 -9.25 -33.75
N TYR A 171 8.55 -8.05 -33.34
CA TYR A 171 8.12 -7.47 -32.08
C TYR A 171 8.01 -5.95 -32.20
N GLY A 172 7.32 -5.32 -31.26
CA GLY A 172 7.23 -3.88 -31.22
C GLY A 172 6.68 -3.35 -29.90
N GLY A 173 6.80 -2.05 -29.73
CA GLY A 173 6.29 -1.36 -28.55
C GLY A 173 6.42 0.14 -28.65
N LEU A 174 5.77 0.82 -27.72
CA LEU A 174 5.88 2.27 -27.57
C LEU A 174 7.32 2.70 -27.28
N THR A 175 7.63 3.91 -27.75
CA THR A 175 8.89 4.60 -27.44
C THR A 175 8.66 5.67 -26.38
N ALA A 176 9.72 6.42 -26.05
CA ALA A 176 9.65 7.64 -25.24
C ALA A 176 8.71 8.71 -25.80
N THR A 177 8.53 8.72 -27.12
CA THR A 177 7.80 9.75 -27.84
C THR A 177 6.35 9.34 -27.95
N ASP A 178 5.45 10.24 -27.54
CA ASP A 178 4.02 9.97 -27.51
C ASP A 178 3.48 9.51 -28.87
N GLY A 179 2.72 8.42 -28.85
CA GLY A 179 2.17 7.75 -30.03
C GLY A 179 3.19 7.16 -31.00
N LEU A 180 4.50 7.23 -30.75
CA LEU A 180 5.51 6.65 -31.63
C LEU A 180 5.84 5.21 -31.19
N LEU A 181 5.67 4.26 -32.10
CA LEU A 181 5.97 2.85 -31.89
C LEU A 181 7.23 2.45 -32.65
N LYS A 182 8.13 1.70 -32.00
CA LYS A 182 9.23 1.00 -32.65
C LYS A 182 8.78 -0.41 -33.00
N TRP A 183 9.04 -0.82 -34.24
CA TRP A 183 8.87 -2.19 -34.70
C TRP A 183 10.20 -2.76 -35.16
N VAL A 184 10.37 -4.06 -34.96
CA VAL A 184 11.53 -4.82 -35.42
C VAL A 184 11.04 -6.08 -36.11
N ILE A 185 11.63 -6.37 -37.26
CA ILE A 185 11.51 -7.67 -37.93
C ILE A 185 12.90 -8.28 -37.94
N GLY A 186 13.06 -9.43 -37.30
CA GLY A 186 14.29 -10.20 -37.30
C GLY A 186 14.32 -11.21 -38.45
N ILE A 187 15.47 -11.30 -39.11
CA ILE A 187 15.74 -12.19 -40.23
C ILE A 187 16.97 -13.03 -39.86
N PRO A 188 16.76 -14.29 -39.44
CA PRO A 188 17.86 -15.19 -39.12
C PRO A 188 18.76 -15.45 -40.32
N SER A 189 20.01 -15.82 -40.05
CA SER A 189 21.08 -16.00 -41.01
C SER A 189 20.78 -17.07 -42.06
N GLY A 190 20.00 -18.10 -41.70
CA GLY A 190 19.53 -19.13 -42.64
C GLY A 190 18.51 -18.65 -43.68
N TYR A 191 17.98 -17.43 -43.53
CA TYR A 191 17.05 -16.80 -44.48
C TYR A 191 17.74 -15.80 -45.41
N VAL A 192 19.07 -15.71 -45.38
CA VAL A 192 19.87 -14.76 -46.19
C VAL A 192 21.01 -15.47 -46.93
N ASP A 193 20.83 -16.76 -47.24
CA ASP A 193 21.85 -17.61 -47.87
C ASP A 193 22.27 -17.12 -49.26
N ASP A 194 21.38 -16.47 -50.01
CA ASP A 194 21.66 -15.91 -51.33
C ASP A 194 22.13 -14.44 -51.30
N GLY A 195 22.28 -13.86 -50.10
CA GLY A 195 22.66 -12.46 -49.91
C GLY A 195 21.53 -11.48 -50.23
N SER A 196 20.27 -11.93 -50.20
CA SER A 196 19.09 -11.09 -50.38
C SER A 196 17.91 -11.61 -49.56
N PHE A 197 16.91 -10.75 -49.37
CA PHE A 197 15.59 -11.13 -48.84
C PHE A 197 14.59 -10.02 -49.15
N THR A 198 13.30 -10.36 -49.14
CA THR A 198 12.20 -9.42 -49.30
C THR A 198 11.26 -9.42 -48.10
N ILE A 199 10.65 -8.28 -47.82
CA ILE A 199 9.66 -8.13 -46.76
C ILE A 199 8.44 -7.41 -47.32
N ARG A 200 7.25 -7.97 -47.05
CA ARG A 200 5.98 -7.26 -47.21
C ARG A 200 5.38 -7.05 -45.84
N ASP A 201 5.20 -5.80 -45.46
CA ASP A 201 4.65 -5.45 -44.16
C ASP A 201 3.30 -4.71 -44.31
N THR A 202 2.34 -5.01 -43.45
CA THR A 202 0.99 -4.45 -43.46
C THR A 202 0.48 -4.28 -42.03
N LEU A 203 0.04 -3.06 -41.72
CA LEU A 203 -0.54 -2.72 -40.42
C LEU A 203 -1.94 -3.33 -40.28
N ASP A 204 -2.29 -3.78 -39.08
CA ASP A 204 -3.58 -4.45 -38.84
C ASP A 204 -4.72 -3.42 -38.78
N SER A 205 -5.53 -3.38 -39.84
CA SER A 205 -6.69 -2.48 -39.94
C SER A 205 -7.82 -2.77 -38.95
N GLY A 206 -7.82 -3.94 -38.30
CA GLY A 206 -8.81 -4.31 -37.28
C GLY A 206 -8.48 -3.81 -35.88
N LEU A 207 -7.30 -3.20 -35.70
CA LEU A 207 -6.75 -2.75 -34.42
C LEU A 207 -6.55 -1.22 -34.41
N THR A 208 -5.97 -0.66 -33.35
CA THR A 208 -5.77 0.79 -33.19
C THR A 208 -4.96 1.35 -34.36
N GLY A 209 -5.47 2.43 -34.97
CA GLY A 209 -4.91 3.02 -36.18
C GLY A 209 -3.53 3.65 -35.96
N HIS A 210 -2.61 3.35 -36.87
CA HIS A 210 -1.30 3.97 -36.98
C HIS A 210 -0.82 3.97 -38.43
N HIS A 211 0.22 4.75 -38.74
CA HIS A 211 0.83 4.82 -40.06
C HIS A 211 2.37 4.85 -39.98
N TYR A 212 3.03 4.45 -41.06
CA TYR A 212 4.49 4.49 -41.15
C TYR A 212 5.03 5.92 -41.14
N THR A 213 6.13 6.13 -40.42
CA THR A 213 6.85 7.41 -40.38
C THR A 213 7.83 7.58 -41.55
N GLY A 214 8.24 6.47 -42.18
CA GLY A 214 9.24 6.44 -43.24
C GLY A 214 10.68 6.23 -42.75
N ASP A 215 10.93 6.33 -41.44
CA ASP A 215 12.24 6.04 -40.86
C ASP A 215 12.48 4.52 -40.78
N VAL A 216 13.52 4.06 -41.48
CA VAL A 216 13.90 2.64 -41.52
C VAL A 216 15.42 2.47 -41.48
N LYS A 217 15.86 1.43 -40.76
CA LYS A 217 17.26 1.02 -40.68
C LYS A 217 17.35 -0.49 -40.74
N LEU A 218 18.28 -0.99 -41.55
CA LEU A 218 18.66 -2.39 -41.51
C LEU A 218 19.93 -2.54 -40.65
N ILE A 219 19.86 -3.39 -39.65
CA ILE A 219 20.97 -3.70 -38.76
C ILE A 219 21.40 -5.14 -39.04
N GLN A 220 22.70 -5.41 -39.06
CA GLN A 220 23.26 -6.75 -39.18
C GLN A 220 24.10 -7.13 -37.96
N ARG A 221 24.12 -8.41 -37.61
CA ARG A 221 24.98 -8.96 -36.54
C ARG A 221 25.53 -10.31 -36.95
N ALA A 222 26.80 -10.57 -36.64
CA ALA A 222 27.45 -11.81 -37.03
C ALA A 222 26.90 -13.00 -36.24
N VAL A 223 26.81 -14.16 -36.89
CA VAL A 223 26.36 -15.42 -36.28
C VAL A 223 27.50 -16.43 -36.36
N VAL A 224 27.85 -17.00 -35.21
CA VAL A 224 28.86 -18.06 -35.12
C VAL A 224 28.31 -19.20 -34.26
N ASN A 225 28.24 -20.40 -34.85
CA ASN A 225 27.69 -21.61 -34.21
C ASN A 225 26.26 -21.40 -33.66
N GLY A 226 25.40 -20.69 -34.42
CA GLY A 226 24.02 -20.42 -34.03
C GLY A 226 23.84 -19.38 -32.93
N ALA A 227 24.89 -18.61 -32.60
CA ALA A 227 24.82 -17.53 -31.62
C ALA A 227 25.20 -16.18 -32.24
N LEU A 228 24.47 -15.14 -31.87
CA LEU A 228 24.76 -13.75 -32.21
C LEU A 228 26.04 -13.30 -31.49
N VAL A 229 27.03 -12.84 -32.26
CA VAL A 229 28.34 -12.44 -31.74
C VAL A 229 28.78 -11.06 -32.24
N GLY A 230 29.57 -10.39 -31.42
CA GLY A 230 30.07 -9.05 -31.70
C GLY A 230 28.97 -7.99 -31.71
N ASP A 231 29.35 -6.80 -32.15
CA ASP A 231 28.47 -5.63 -32.20
C ASP A 231 27.60 -5.64 -33.44
N ALA A 232 26.35 -5.21 -33.26
CA ALA A 232 25.44 -4.93 -34.36
C ALA A 232 25.90 -3.71 -35.17
N ARG A 233 25.71 -3.74 -36.49
CA ARG A 233 26.15 -2.68 -37.41
C ARG A 233 25.02 -2.29 -38.35
N GLU A 234 24.88 -1.00 -38.61
CA GLU A 234 23.95 -0.50 -39.63
C GLU A 234 24.46 -0.90 -41.03
N VAL A 235 23.56 -1.45 -41.85
CA VAL A 235 23.82 -1.78 -43.25
C VAL A 235 23.74 -0.49 -44.07
N ASP A 236 24.61 -0.36 -45.08
CA ASP A 236 24.59 0.80 -45.97
C ASP A 236 23.21 0.91 -46.68
N PRO A 237 22.52 2.07 -46.63
CA PRO A 237 21.23 2.24 -47.28
C PRO A 237 21.20 1.96 -48.78
N SER A 238 22.34 1.94 -49.46
CA SER A 238 22.42 1.53 -50.87
C SER A 238 22.18 0.04 -51.12
N ALA A 239 22.22 -0.79 -50.08
CA ALA A 239 21.98 -2.23 -50.15
C ALA A 239 20.50 -2.62 -50.10
N TYR A 240 19.59 -1.67 -49.90
CA TYR A 240 18.16 -1.95 -49.80
C TYR A 240 17.29 -0.82 -50.36
N VAL A 241 16.05 -1.18 -50.71
CA VAL A 241 15.01 -0.27 -51.17
C VAL A 241 13.76 -0.51 -50.34
N ILE A 242 13.03 0.57 -50.04
CA ILE A 242 11.72 0.54 -49.40
C ILE A 242 10.72 1.31 -50.26
N ASP A 243 9.62 0.64 -50.59
CA ASP A 243 8.51 1.20 -51.34
C ASP A 243 7.29 1.27 -50.41
N LEU A 244 7.08 2.45 -49.81
CA LEU A 244 5.93 2.72 -48.94
C LEU A 244 4.67 2.96 -49.79
N ALA A 245 3.57 2.27 -49.46
CA ALA A 245 2.30 2.49 -50.11
C ALA A 245 1.74 3.89 -49.82
N GLU A 246 0.96 4.45 -50.76
CA GLU A 246 0.38 5.80 -50.64
C GLU A 246 -0.53 5.97 -49.40
N ASP A 247 -1.13 4.88 -48.92
CA ASP A 247 -1.97 4.88 -47.73
C ASP A 247 -1.16 4.93 -46.41
N GLY A 248 0.16 4.80 -46.47
CA GLY A 248 1.04 4.78 -45.31
C GLY A 248 0.81 3.57 -44.38
N ARG A 249 0.19 2.49 -44.87
CA ARG A 249 -0.21 1.32 -44.07
C ARG A 249 0.38 0.00 -44.54
N SER A 250 1.12 0.01 -45.63
CA SER A 250 1.96 -1.12 -46.05
C SER A 250 3.26 -0.65 -46.69
N PHE A 251 4.29 -1.49 -46.66
CA PHE A 251 5.50 -1.29 -47.46
C PHE A 251 6.00 -2.61 -48.05
N GLU A 252 6.69 -2.50 -49.18
CA GLU A 252 7.58 -3.56 -49.68
C GLU A 252 9.03 -3.14 -49.43
N PHE A 253 9.84 -4.05 -48.92
CA PHE A 253 11.27 -3.86 -48.68
C PHE A 253 12.06 -4.96 -49.35
N ALA A 254 13.17 -4.61 -49.97
CA ALA A 254 14.08 -5.58 -50.59
C ALA A 254 15.53 -5.21 -50.28
N ALA A 255 16.28 -6.16 -49.73
CA ALA A 255 17.72 -6.04 -49.55
C ALA A 255 18.45 -7.01 -50.47
N SER A 256 19.60 -6.60 -51.00
CA SER A 256 20.42 -7.43 -51.89
C SER A 256 21.90 -7.05 -51.83
N GLY A 257 22.77 -7.95 -52.30
CA GLY A 257 24.22 -7.73 -52.23
C GLY A 257 24.79 -7.83 -50.81
N LEU A 258 24.03 -8.47 -49.92
CA LEU A 258 24.44 -8.74 -48.55
C LEU A 258 25.46 -9.91 -48.51
N PRO A 259 26.27 -10.02 -47.45
CA PRO A 259 27.08 -11.21 -47.21
C PRO A 259 26.22 -12.49 -47.26
N ALA A 260 26.65 -13.46 -48.06
CA ALA A 260 26.02 -14.78 -48.14
C ALA A 260 26.34 -15.57 -46.86
N GLY A 261 25.35 -15.63 -45.96
CA GLY A 261 25.41 -16.35 -44.70
C GLY A 261 26.28 -15.71 -43.59
N GLY A 262 26.10 -16.22 -42.37
CA GLY A 262 26.90 -15.81 -41.19
C GLY A 262 26.50 -14.46 -40.58
N PHE A 263 25.40 -13.86 -41.03
CA PHE A 263 24.83 -12.64 -40.45
C PHE A 263 23.31 -12.77 -40.32
N ALA A 264 22.80 -12.41 -39.14
CA ALA A 264 21.39 -12.14 -38.90
C ALA A 264 21.12 -10.65 -39.16
N TYR A 265 19.88 -10.31 -39.48
CA TYR A 265 19.47 -8.94 -39.73
C TYR A 265 18.24 -8.55 -38.91
N GLU A 266 18.15 -7.28 -38.55
CA GLU A 266 16.96 -6.68 -37.95
C GLU A 266 16.57 -5.43 -38.76
N LEU A 267 15.36 -5.45 -39.33
CA LEU A 267 14.75 -4.26 -39.90
C LEU A 267 14.05 -3.49 -38.78
N VAL A 268 14.58 -2.31 -38.44
CA VAL A 268 14.02 -1.40 -37.43
C VAL A 268 13.32 -0.25 -38.12
N TYR A 269 12.07 0.02 -37.75
CA TYR A 269 11.30 1.14 -38.27
C TYR A 269 10.27 1.63 -37.26
N PHE A 270 9.59 2.73 -37.59
CA PHE A 270 8.64 3.37 -36.67
C PHE A 270 7.27 3.64 -37.31
N THR A 271 6.22 3.49 -36.49
CA THR A 271 4.85 3.93 -36.83
C THR A 271 4.38 4.99 -35.84
N GLN A 272 3.49 5.88 -36.28
CA GLN A 272 2.85 6.90 -35.46
C GLN A 272 1.36 6.57 -35.32
N ALA A 273 0.86 6.58 -34.08
CA ALA A 273 -0.56 6.44 -33.79
C ALA A 273 -1.37 7.56 -34.45
N ASP A 274 -2.52 7.21 -35.03
CA ASP A 274 -3.40 8.15 -35.75
C ASP A 274 -4.18 9.07 -34.77
N ALA A 275 -4.22 8.69 -33.49
CA ALA A 275 -4.90 9.40 -32.41
C ALA A 275 -4.05 9.35 -31.12
N PRO A 276 -4.33 10.22 -30.12
CA PRO A 276 -3.70 10.12 -28.80
C PRO A 276 -3.88 8.72 -28.21
N VAL A 277 -2.79 8.19 -27.67
CA VAL A 277 -2.74 6.81 -27.18
C VAL A 277 -3.30 6.72 -25.77
N SER A 278 -4.13 5.71 -25.51
CA SER A 278 -4.72 5.44 -24.20
C SER A 278 -4.39 4.03 -23.73
N GLU A 279 -4.50 3.77 -22.42
CA GLU A 279 -4.39 2.41 -21.89
C GLU A 279 -5.43 1.50 -22.55
N GLY A 280 -5.00 0.27 -22.88
CA GLY A 280 -5.83 -0.74 -23.51
C GLY A 280 -5.85 -0.67 -25.04
N ASP A 281 -5.30 0.40 -25.65
CA ASP A 281 -5.09 0.44 -27.11
C ASP A 281 -4.22 -0.73 -27.55
N ILE A 282 -4.55 -1.31 -28.70
CA ILE A 282 -3.82 -2.47 -29.25
C ILE A 282 -3.37 -2.10 -30.66
N PHE A 283 -2.06 -2.07 -30.89
CA PHE A 283 -1.48 -1.85 -32.20
C PHE A 283 -1.04 -3.18 -32.79
N GLY A 284 -1.48 -3.50 -34.00
CA GLY A 284 -1.15 -4.77 -34.66
C GLY A 284 -0.37 -4.55 -35.95
N ASN A 285 0.57 -5.46 -36.20
CA ASN A 285 1.45 -5.34 -37.34
C ASN A 285 1.87 -6.73 -37.84
N ARG A 286 1.78 -6.97 -39.15
CA ARG A 286 2.04 -8.26 -39.80
C ARG A 286 3.06 -8.12 -40.93
N ALA A 287 4.06 -8.98 -40.94
CA ALA A 287 5.09 -9.04 -41.97
C ALA A 287 5.16 -10.42 -42.64
N ILE A 288 5.55 -10.45 -43.91
CA ILE A 288 5.92 -11.65 -44.65
C ILE A 288 7.37 -11.46 -45.09
N VAL A 289 8.29 -12.27 -44.56
CA VAL A 289 9.71 -12.34 -44.96
C VAL A 289 9.85 -13.44 -46.00
N ASP A 290 10.02 -13.06 -47.26
CA ASP A 290 9.89 -13.91 -48.45
C ASP A 290 8.58 -14.70 -48.49
N THR A 291 8.58 -15.90 -47.91
CA THR A 291 7.38 -16.77 -47.79
C THR A 291 6.94 -17.00 -46.35
N PHE A 292 7.74 -16.60 -45.37
CA PHE A 292 7.48 -16.81 -43.95
C PHE A 292 6.65 -15.66 -43.38
N GLU A 293 5.61 -15.98 -42.65
CA GLU A 293 4.70 -14.98 -42.07
C GLU A 293 4.94 -14.83 -40.58
N THR A 294 5.02 -13.58 -40.11
CA THR A 294 5.17 -13.24 -38.70
C THR A 294 4.32 -12.03 -38.35
N SER A 295 3.90 -11.90 -37.10
CA SER A 295 3.09 -10.78 -36.64
C SER A 295 3.38 -10.45 -35.18
N ALA A 296 3.06 -9.23 -34.80
CA ALA A 296 3.18 -8.77 -33.43
C ALA A 296 2.06 -7.79 -33.12
N THR A 297 1.58 -7.86 -31.87
CA THR A 297 0.69 -6.85 -31.30
C THR A 297 1.38 -6.19 -30.12
N HIS A 298 1.05 -4.93 -29.89
CA HIS A 298 1.44 -4.21 -28.68
C HIS A 298 0.19 -3.63 -28.02
N THR A 299 -0.09 -4.09 -26.81
CA THR A 299 -1.11 -3.49 -25.96
C THR A 299 -0.48 -2.43 -25.09
N VAL A 300 -1.05 -1.23 -25.13
CA VAL A 300 -0.68 -0.12 -24.26
C VAL A 300 -1.14 -0.46 -22.86
N VAL A 301 -0.18 -0.53 -21.95
CA VAL A 301 -0.40 -0.85 -20.54
C VAL A 301 0.20 0.26 -19.70
N GLU A 302 -0.41 0.57 -18.56
CA GLU A 302 0.18 1.49 -17.61
C GLU A 302 1.60 1.06 -17.22
N SER A 303 2.47 2.06 -17.10
CA SER A 303 3.87 1.88 -16.70
C SER A 303 4.09 2.15 -15.21
N GLY A 304 3.06 2.61 -14.50
CA GLY A 304 3.03 2.81 -13.07
C GLY A 304 1.68 3.38 -12.62
N GLY A 305 1.46 3.37 -11.32
CA GLY A 305 0.24 3.84 -10.66
C GLY A 305 0.34 3.63 -9.16
N GLY A 306 -0.70 3.99 -8.42
CA GLY A 306 -0.74 3.73 -6.99
C GLY A 306 -2.03 4.19 -6.33
N ASP A 307 -2.19 3.71 -5.10
CA ASP A 307 -3.30 4.10 -4.24
C ASP A 307 -2.80 5.03 -3.15
N GLY A 308 -3.61 6.02 -2.79
CA GLY A 308 -3.33 6.96 -1.71
C GLY A 308 -4.57 7.26 -0.90
N SER A 309 -4.44 7.38 0.42
CA SER A 309 -5.54 7.79 1.28
C SER A 309 -5.02 8.61 2.44
N GLY A 310 -5.93 9.27 3.15
CA GLY A 310 -5.65 9.96 4.40
C GLY A 310 -6.91 10.13 5.21
N VAL A 311 -6.76 10.45 6.49
CA VAL A 311 -7.85 10.59 7.44
C VAL A 311 -8.03 12.06 7.78
N ALA A 312 -9.20 12.61 7.45
CA ALA A 312 -9.64 13.88 7.99
C ALA A 312 -10.22 13.66 9.39
N TYR A 313 -10.01 14.61 10.30
CA TYR A 313 -10.50 14.54 11.68
C TYR A 313 -11.55 15.62 11.95
N THR A 314 -12.42 15.35 12.91
CA THR A 314 -13.45 16.29 13.40
C THR A 314 -13.60 16.22 14.91
N THR A 315 -14.29 17.19 15.48
CA THR A 315 -14.55 17.35 16.92
C THR A 315 -15.96 17.86 17.16
N PHE A 316 -16.42 17.82 18.41
CA PHE A 316 -17.49 18.72 18.86
C PHE A 316 -16.94 19.65 19.95
N SER A 317 -17.54 20.83 20.08
CA SER A 317 -17.35 21.69 21.24
C SER A 317 -18.67 21.81 22.00
N ILE A 318 -18.65 21.73 23.32
CA ILE A 318 -19.85 21.85 24.15
C ILE A 318 -19.72 23.01 25.14
N THR A 319 -20.71 23.89 25.15
CA THR A 319 -20.82 24.99 26.11
C THR A 319 -21.97 24.71 27.07
N LYS A 320 -21.73 24.91 28.36
CA LYS A 320 -22.75 24.70 29.39
C LYS A 320 -23.58 25.95 29.63
N GLU A 321 -24.90 25.79 29.59
CA GLU A 321 -25.89 26.80 30.00
C GLU A 321 -26.75 26.30 31.16
N ILE A 322 -27.09 27.21 32.07
CA ILE A 322 -27.98 26.92 33.19
C ILE A 322 -29.20 27.82 33.12
N THR A 323 -30.38 27.22 33.25
CA THR A 323 -31.67 27.88 33.30
C THR A 323 -32.40 27.54 34.61
N GLY A 324 -33.58 28.13 34.85
CA GLY A 324 -34.39 27.85 36.03
C GLY A 324 -34.15 28.80 37.20
N ALA A 325 -34.97 28.66 38.24
CA ALA A 325 -35.03 29.59 39.38
C ALA A 325 -33.74 29.62 40.23
N GLN A 326 -32.90 28.59 40.13
CA GLN A 326 -31.64 28.47 40.87
C GLN A 326 -30.40 28.53 39.96
N ALA A 327 -30.51 29.07 38.73
CA ALA A 327 -29.38 29.13 37.80
C ALA A 327 -28.16 29.87 38.39
N ASP A 328 -28.42 30.98 39.10
CA ASP A 328 -27.36 31.76 39.75
C ASP A 328 -26.60 30.95 40.81
N ALA A 329 -27.25 30.05 41.54
CA ALA A 329 -26.59 29.24 42.56
C ALA A 329 -25.62 28.20 41.95
N ALA A 330 -25.83 27.86 40.68
CA ALA A 330 -25.07 26.85 39.96
C ALA A 330 -24.05 27.42 38.95
N ARG A 331 -23.94 28.74 38.82
CA ARG A 331 -23.10 29.38 37.81
C ARG A 331 -21.61 29.04 37.93
N ASP A 332 -21.14 28.77 39.15
CA ASP A 332 -19.74 28.50 39.46
C ASP A 332 -19.43 26.99 39.52
N ALA A 333 -20.42 26.14 39.19
CA ALA A 333 -20.26 24.69 39.17
C ALA A 333 -19.59 24.20 37.89
N THR A 334 -19.09 22.97 37.92
CA THR A 334 -18.55 22.25 36.77
C THR A 334 -19.34 20.98 36.55
N TYR A 335 -19.55 20.63 35.29
CA TYR A 335 -20.38 19.50 34.89
C TYR A 335 -19.53 18.44 34.22
N THR A 336 -19.92 17.17 34.35
CA THR A 336 -19.18 16.05 33.76
C THR A 336 -19.95 15.52 32.57
N VAL A 337 -19.33 15.59 31.39
CA VAL A 337 -19.87 14.98 30.17
C VAL A 337 -19.02 13.77 29.82
N GLN A 338 -19.68 12.63 29.64
CA GLN A 338 -19.09 11.43 29.07
C GLN A 338 -19.44 11.37 27.58
N TYR A 339 -18.48 10.95 26.76
CA TYR A 339 -18.73 10.74 25.34
C TYR A 339 -17.92 9.57 24.78
N SER A 340 -18.41 9.00 23.69
CA SER A 340 -17.75 7.93 22.94
C SER A 340 -17.99 8.09 21.44
N VAL A 341 -17.23 7.36 20.62
CA VAL A 341 -17.51 7.25 19.18
C VAL A 341 -18.31 5.98 18.95
N LYS A 342 -19.48 6.10 18.31
CA LYS A 342 -20.40 4.99 18.06
C LYS A 342 -19.71 3.88 17.28
N GLY A 343 -19.75 2.66 17.83
CA GLY A 343 -19.10 1.48 17.23
C GLY A 343 -17.59 1.40 17.44
N SER A 344 -16.98 2.33 18.17
CA SER A 344 -15.58 2.23 18.58
C SER A 344 -15.43 1.33 19.81
N ASP A 345 -14.33 0.56 19.86
CA ASP A 345 -13.93 -0.22 21.05
C ASP A 345 -13.19 0.64 22.09
N ALA A 346 -12.91 1.90 21.80
CA ALA A 346 -12.26 2.81 22.74
C ALA A 346 -13.19 3.09 23.94
N PRO A 347 -12.65 3.14 25.18
CA PRO A 347 -13.45 3.47 26.34
C PRO A 347 -14.00 4.89 26.23
N ALA A 348 -15.20 5.11 26.80
CA ALA A 348 -15.80 6.44 26.84
C ALA A 348 -14.87 7.43 27.57
N ALA A 349 -14.68 8.60 26.97
CA ALA A 349 -13.91 9.69 27.52
C ALA A 349 -14.82 10.59 28.38
N THR A 350 -14.24 11.27 29.38
CA THR A 350 -14.94 12.27 30.18
C THR A 350 -14.31 13.64 30.00
N MET A 351 -15.14 14.68 30.07
CA MET A 351 -14.71 16.07 30.06
C MET A 351 -15.44 16.87 31.14
N SER A 352 -14.72 17.82 31.74
CA SER A 352 -15.25 18.78 32.70
C SER A 352 -15.64 20.05 31.97
N VAL A 353 -16.92 20.45 32.07
CA VAL A 353 -17.51 21.56 31.32
C VAL A 353 -17.93 22.68 32.29
N PRO A 354 -17.16 23.78 32.40
CA PRO A 354 -17.56 24.96 33.14
C PRO A 354 -18.72 25.70 32.45
N VAL A 355 -19.50 26.46 33.22
CA VAL A 355 -20.62 27.26 32.68
C VAL A 355 -20.09 28.38 31.77
N GLY A 356 -20.63 28.48 30.57
CA GLY A 356 -20.33 29.54 29.59
C GLY A 356 -18.99 29.42 28.87
N GLU A 357 -18.16 28.41 29.19
CA GLU A 357 -16.89 28.17 28.51
C GLU A 357 -17.01 26.94 27.58
N PRO A 358 -16.68 27.06 26.27
CA PRO A 358 -16.70 25.93 25.36
C PRO A 358 -15.56 24.97 25.65
N VAL A 359 -15.86 23.68 25.74
CA VAL A 359 -14.88 22.59 25.88
C VAL A 359 -14.92 21.70 24.65
N ILE A 360 -13.75 21.44 24.06
CA ILE A 360 -13.61 20.68 22.81
C ILE A 360 -13.31 19.20 23.12
N SER A 361 -13.95 18.30 22.38
CA SER A 361 -13.72 16.86 22.47
C SER A 361 -12.33 16.46 21.97
N ALA A 362 -11.89 15.25 22.30
CA ALA A 362 -10.87 14.60 21.51
C ALA A 362 -11.37 14.44 20.06
N ARG A 363 -10.44 14.50 19.12
CA ARG A 363 -10.74 14.32 17.70
C ARG A 363 -11.14 12.89 17.37
N ALA A 364 -11.99 12.72 16.37
CA ALA A 364 -12.35 11.44 15.75
C ALA A 364 -12.32 11.57 14.22
N PRO A 365 -12.18 10.47 13.46
CA PRO A 365 -12.26 10.53 12.00
C PRO A 365 -13.55 11.21 11.53
N LEU A 366 -13.47 12.05 10.49
CA LEU A 366 -14.61 12.75 9.91
C LEU A 366 -15.69 11.74 9.49
N GLY A 367 -16.95 12.05 9.80
CA GLY A 367 -18.08 11.13 9.64
C GLY A 367 -18.34 10.20 10.83
N SER A 368 -17.49 10.23 11.87
CA SER A 368 -17.77 9.56 13.14
C SER A 368 -18.96 10.17 13.87
N THR A 369 -19.80 9.33 14.48
CA THR A 369 -20.89 9.76 15.36
C THR A 369 -20.42 9.75 16.81
N PHE A 370 -20.47 10.90 17.48
CA PHE A 370 -20.27 11.00 18.92
C PHE A 370 -21.57 10.68 19.65
N VAL A 371 -21.49 9.85 20.69
CA VAL A 371 -22.57 9.58 21.65
C VAL A 371 -22.20 10.29 22.95
N ILE A 372 -23.06 11.16 23.44
CA ILE A 372 -22.79 12.12 24.53
C ILE A 372 -23.83 11.93 25.64
N GLU A 373 -23.36 11.86 26.88
CA GLU A 373 -24.17 11.75 28.08
C GLU A 373 -23.66 12.73 29.14
N GLU A 374 -24.54 13.45 29.82
CA GLU A 374 -24.17 14.15 31.05
C GLU A 374 -24.31 13.22 32.26
N ILE A 375 -23.21 13.08 33.01
CA ILE A 375 -23.12 12.20 34.18
C ILE A 375 -22.71 13.00 35.41
N ASP A 376 -22.87 12.39 36.59
CA ASP A 376 -22.34 12.91 37.87
C ASP A 376 -22.67 14.40 38.12
N LEU A 377 -23.96 14.75 38.01
CA LEU A 377 -24.45 16.11 38.24
C LEU A 377 -23.98 16.64 39.62
N PRO A 378 -23.48 17.88 39.71
CA PRO A 378 -22.99 18.42 40.96
C PRO A 378 -24.11 18.57 41.99
N GLU A 379 -23.82 18.18 43.23
CA GLU A 379 -24.70 18.44 44.38
C GLU A 379 -24.53 19.90 44.84
N ILE A 380 -25.60 20.70 44.72
CA ILE A 380 -25.61 22.12 45.10
C ILE A 380 -26.75 22.37 46.10
N GLU A 381 -26.44 23.04 47.21
CA GLU A 381 -27.43 23.33 48.25
C GLU A 381 -28.61 24.13 47.69
N GLY A 382 -29.83 23.63 47.88
CA GLY A 382 -31.06 24.28 47.44
C GLY A 382 -31.43 24.05 45.97
N VAL A 383 -30.64 23.27 45.22
CA VAL A 383 -30.88 22.96 43.81
C VAL A 383 -31.41 21.54 43.65
N THR A 384 -32.45 21.38 42.84
CA THR A 384 -32.86 20.09 42.26
C THR A 384 -32.79 20.19 40.73
N TRP A 385 -32.15 19.21 40.10
CA TRP A 385 -31.95 19.21 38.65
C TRP A 385 -33.22 18.76 37.90
N GLY A 386 -33.58 19.50 36.86
CA GLY A 386 -34.54 19.06 35.85
C GLY A 386 -33.88 18.21 34.77
N GLU A 387 -34.68 17.84 33.76
CA GLU A 387 -34.16 17.20 32.55
C GLU A 387 -33.19 18.14 31.83
N TRP A 388 -32.03 17.62 31.46
CA TRP A 388 -31.02 18.33 30.70
C TRP A 388 -31.19 18.04 29.20
N THR A 389 -30.75 18.97 28.37
CA THR A 389 -30.80 18.81 26.91
C THR A 389 -29.51 19.24 26.24
N ILE A 390 -29.21 18.64 25.09
CA ILE A 390 -28.16 19.13 24.18
C ILE A 390 -28.83 19.65 22.91
N ALA A 391 -28.45 20.86 22.50
CA ALA A 391 -28.85 21.46 21.24
C ALA A 391 -27.62 21.79 20.39
N GLY A 392 -27.76 21.67 19.07
CA GLY A 392 -26.69 21.92 18.11
C GLY A 392 -27.09 21.43 16.72
N GLU A 393 -26.29 21.76 15.71
CA GLU A 393 -26.52 21.24 14.36
C GLU A 393 -26.34 19.71 14.34
N GLY A 394 -27.30 19.00 13.74
CA GLY A 394 -27.23 17.55 13.56
C GLY A 394 -27.33 16.72 14.86
N VAL A 395 -27.68 17.34 15.99
CA VAL A 395 -27.90 16.63 17.26
C VAL A 395 -29.21 15.84 17.20
N VAL A 396 -29.16 14.59 17.66
CA VAL A 396 -30.30 13.67 17.77
C VAL A 396 -30.40 13.18 19.21
N ASP A 397 -31.58 13.32 19.82
CA ASP A 397 -31.88 12.75 21.14
C ASP A 397 -32.13 11.23 21.02
N GLY A 398 -31.33 10.43 21.74
CA GLY A 398 -31.43 8.97 21.77
C GLY A 398 -32.61 8.44 22.60
N SER A 399 -33.26 9.28 23.40
CA SER A 399 -34.35 8.92 24.33
C SER A 399 -33.97 7.88 25.40
N ASP A 400 -32.67 7.64 25.60
CA ASP A 400 -32.09 6.71 26.57
C ASP A 400 -31.12 7.40 27.55
N GLY A 401 -31.13 8.73 27.58
CA GLY A 401 -30.19 9.54 28.34
C GLY A 401 -28.95 9.97 27.56
N THR A 402 -28.86 9.62 26.26
CA THR A 402 -27.76 10.02 25.39
C THR A 402 -28.21 10.89 24.23
N TYR A 403 -27.27 11.68 23.69
CA TYR A 403 -27.44 12.46 22.47
C TYR A 403 -26.37 12.02 21.45
N GLU A 404 -26.76 11.90 20.19
CA GLU A 404 -25.85 11.59 19.09
C GLU A 404 -25.60 12.81 18.21
N VAL A 405 -24.37 12.97 17.73
CA VAL A 405 -24.04 13.98 16.72
C VAL A 405 -22.95 13.49 15.77
N THR A 406 -23.12 13.75 14.47
CA THR A 406 -22.14 13.41 13.42
C THR A 406 -21.69 14.69 12.73
N PRO A 407 -20.55 15.30 13.13
CA PRO A 407 -20.05 16.49 12.46
C PRO A 407 -19.75 16.23 10.98
N GLY A 408 -20.26 17.08 10.09
CA GLY A 408 -20.10 16.94 8.64
C GLY A 408 -18.84 17.60 8.07
N THR A 409 -18.07 18.33 8.88
CA THR A 409 -16.86 19.04 8.46
C THR A 409 -15.72 18.91 9.47
N THR A 410 -14.50 19.24 9.05
CA THR A 410 -13.31 19.24 9.91
C THR A 410 -13.30 20.36 10.95
N ALA A 411 -14.12 21.40 10.77
CA ALA A 411 -14.30 22.47 11.77
C ALA A 411 -15.02 21.97 13.03
N GLY A 412 -15.69 20.81 12.96
CA GLY A 412 -16.49 20.27 14.03
C GLY A 412 -17.88 20.91 14.13
N VAL A 413 -18.52 20.73 15.28
CA VAL A 413 -19.86 21.27 15.57
C VAL A 413 -19.90 21.91 16.95
N GLU A 414 -20.63 23.01 17.08
CA GLU A 414 -20.88 23.69 18.34
C GLU A 414 -22.19 23.20 18.98
N LEU A 415 -22.10 22.79 20.24
CA LEU A 415 -23.19 22.23 21.03
C LEU A 415 -23.44 23.07 22.30
N THR A 416 -24.69 23.12 22.73
CA THR A 416 -25.12 23.75 23.97
C THR A 416 -25.76 22.71 24.89
N LEU A 417 -25.14 22.45 26.03
CA LEU A 417 -25.67 21.60 27.09
C LEU A 417 -26.45 22.48 28.08
N THR A 418 -27.76 22.28 28.18
CA THR A 418 -28.64 23.09 29.03
C THR A 418 -29.15 22.28 30.21
N ASN A 419 -28.93 22.77 31.43
CA ASN A 419 -29.56 22.20 32.64
C ASN A 419 -30.55 23.17 33.26
N ILE A 420 -31.61 22.61 33.84
CA ILE A 420 -32.62 23.38 34.56
C ILE A 420 -32.37 23.22 36.07
N ALA A 421 -31.88 24.28 36.71
CA ALA A 421 -31.71 24.38 38.15
C ALA A 421 -33.01 24.85 38.81
N ASN A 422 -33.75 23.92 39.43
CA ASN A 422 -35.01 24.21 40.13
C ASN A 422 -34.78 24.37 41.64
N LEU A 423 -35.72 25.04 42.30
CA LEU A 423 -35.79 25.14 43.75
C LEU A 423 -36.14 23.78 44.37
N VAL A 424 -35.39 23.36 45.40
CA VAL A 424 -35.80 22.23 46.25
C VAL A 424 -37.13 22.59 46.94
N PRO A 425 -38.21 21.80 46.78
CA PRO A 425 -39.48 22.10 47.43
C PRO A 425 -39.34 21.94 48.94
N VAL A 426 -39.63 23.02 49.68
CA VAL A 426 -39.64 23.00 51.15
C VAL A 426 -40.79 22.11 51.60
N VAL A 427 -40.47 20.89 52.06
CA VAL A 427 -41.47 20.04 52.73
C VAL A 427 -41.77 20.62 54.11
N THR A 428 -42.93 21.28 54.23
CA THR A 428 -43.45 21.71 55.53
C THR A 428 -43.60 20.48 56.43
N PRO A 429 -43.00 20.42 57.63
CA PRO A 429 -43.10 19.24 58.47
C PRO A 429 -44.56 18.97 58.83
N THR A 430 -45.06 17.78 58.50
CA THR A 430 -46.37 17.31 58.95
C THR A 430 -46.36 17.31 60.49
N PRO A 431 -47.35 17.94 61.16
CA PRO A 431 -47.38 18.00 62.62
C PRO A 431 -47.39 16.58 63.18
N THR A 432 -46.44 16.29 64.07
CA THR A 432 -46.33 15.02 64.79
C THR A 432 -47.66 14.76 65.52
N PRO A 433 -48.33 13.60 65.35
CA PRO A 433 -49.58 13.32 66.06
C PRO A 433 -49.32 13.32 67.58
N THR A 434 -50.10 14.12 68.29
CA THR A 434 -50.11 14.22 69.76
C THR A 434 -50.34 12.85 70.39
N PRO A 435 -49.56 12.43 71.41
CA PRO A 435 -49.76 11.14 72.06
C PRO A 435 -51.14 11.07 72.72
N THR A 436 -51.98 10.13 72.27
CA THR A 436 -53.29 9.82 72.86
C THR A 436 -53.11 9.17 74.24
N PRO A 437 -53.85 9.59 75.28
CA PRO A 437 -53.71 9.04 76.62
C PRO A 437 -54.05 7.54 76.67
N THR A 438 -53.16 6.78 77.30
CA THR A 438 -53.23 5.33 77.49
C THR A 438 -54.44 4.93 78.36
N PRO A 439 -55.39 4.13 77.87
CA PRO A 439 -56.44 3.55 78.71
C PRO A 439 -55.91 2.40 79.59
N THR A 440 -56.37 2.40 80.84
CA THR A 440 -56.13 1.47 81.95
C THR A 440 -56.43 0.00 81.59
N PRO A 441 -55.65 -0.99 82.09
CA PRO A 441 -55.73 -2.38 81.65
C PRO A 441 -57.02 -3.11 82.09
N THR A 442 -57.65 -3.80 81.14
CA THR A 442 -58.73 -4.79 81.37
C THR A 442 -58.12 -6.19 81.53
N PRO A 443 -58.56 -7.03 82.49
CA PRO A 443 -57.97 -8.35 82.71
C PRO A 443 -58.17 -9.28 81.50
N ILE A 444 -57.06 -9.88 81.04
CA ILE A 444 -57.04 -10.90 79.98
C ILE A 444 -57.48 -12.25 80.56
N PRO A 445 -58.40 -12.98 79.88
CA PRO A 445 -58.74 -14.35 80.25
C PRO A 445 -57.61 -15.33 79.91
N THR A 446 -57.43 -16.28 80.82
CA THR A 446 -56.39 -17.31 80.81
C THR A 446 -56.70 -18.44 79.81
N ALA A 447 -55.63 -18.87 79.13
CA ALA A 447 -55.33 -20.17 78.51
C ALA A 447 -56.06 -20.63 77.23
N THR A 448 -55.28 -21.11 76.26
CA THR A 448 -55.32 -22.51 75.75
C THR A 448 -53.98 -22.81 75.03
N PRO A 449 -53.32 -23.96 75.23
CA PRO A 449 -51.95 -24.20 74.75
C PRO A 449 -51.84 -24.77 73.31
N THR A 450 -50.61 -24.61 72.77
CA THR A 450 -49.90 -25.45 71.77
C THR A 450 -50.30 -25.35 70.27
N PRO A 451 -49.40 -25.61 69.29
CA PRO A 451 -48.11 -26.31 69.38
C PRO A 451 -46.85 -25.55 68.88
N VAL A 452 -45.73 -26.06 69.38
CA VAL A 452 -44.34 -25.68 69.07
C VAL A 452 -43.92 -26.29 67.74
N THR A 453 -43.36 -25.48 66.83
CA THR A 453 -42.42 -25.96 65.81
C THR A 453 -41.16 -25.09 65.76
N THR A 454 -40.09 -25.81 66.06
CA THR A 454 -38.63 -25.62 66.09
C THR A 454 -38.00 -24.57 65.14
N PRO A 455 -36.94 -23.86 65.57
CA PRO A 455 -36.27 -22.81 64.78
C PRO A 455 -35.35 -23.38 63.69
N SER A 456 -35.30 -22.68 62.54
CA SER A 456 -34.21 -22.82 61.56
C SER A 456 -33.08 -21.84 61.91
N PRO A 457 -31.82 -22.30 62.00
CA PRO A 457 -30.71 -21.50 62.51
C PRO A 457 -30.13 -20.49 61.50
N THR A 458 -29.81 -19.33 62.05
CA THR A 458 -29.01 -18.23 61.50
C THR A 458 -27.61 -18.67 61.06
N PRO A 459 -27.13 -18.30 59.86
CA PRO A 459 -25.70 -18.31 59.57
C PRO A 459 -25.04 -16.97 59.95
N THR A 460 -24.15 -17.06 60.93
CA THR A 460 -23.14 -16.06 61.33
C THR A 460 -21.92 -16.16 60.37
N PRO A 461 -21.09 -15.12 60.23
CA PRO A 461 -20.12 -14.97 59.14
C PRO A 461 -18.86 -15.81 59.37
N VAL A 462 -18.24 -16.29 58.29
CA VAL A 462 -16.97 -17.03 58.34
C VAL A 462 -15.92 -16.37 57.46
N THR A 463 -14.81 -16.04 58.11
CA THR A 463 -13.56 -15.49 57.60
C THR A 463 -12.76 -16.49 56.77
N THR A 464 -12.09 -15.97 55.74
CA THR A 464 -11.01 -16.57 54.94
C THR A 464 -9.89 -17.17 55.82
N PRO A 465 -9.30 -18.32 55.44
CA PRO A 465 -7.91 -18.27 54.95
C PRO A 465 -7.50 -19.32 53.88
N SER A 466 -6.54 -18.89 53.05
CA SER A 466 -5.39 -19.58 52.41
C SER A 466 -5.50 -21.04 51.89
N PRO A 467 -5.12 -21.32 50.61
CA PRO A 467 -4.89 -22.67 50.12
C PRO A 467 -3.43 -23.15 50.25
N THR A 468 -3.26 -24.43 50.60
CA THR A 468 -2.02 -25.24 50.55
C THR A 468 -2.39 -26.63 49.96
N PRO A 469 -1.50 -27.32 49.20
CA PRO A 469 -1.87 -28.06 47.99
C PRO A 469 -1.92 -29.61 48.14
N THR A 470 -1.85 -30.32 46.99
CA THR A 470 -1.63 -31.77 46.69
C THR A 470 -2.86 -32.71 46.65
N PRO A 471 -2.81 -33.92 46.00
CA PRO A 471 -2.02 -34.44 44.86
C PRO A 471 -2.79 -35.32 43.81
N VAL A 472 -2.20 -35.47 42.62
CA VAL A 472 -1.93 -36.72 41.82
C VAL A 472 -3.04 -37.76 41.47
N ALA A 473 -3.06 -38.03 40.15
CA ALA A 473 -3.33 -39.28 39.41
C ALA A 473 -4.76 -39.79 39.16
N GLY A 474 -5.04 -39.96 37.85
CA GLY A 474 -5.44 -41.27 37.34
C GLY A 474 -6.57 -41.25 36.32
N GLY A 475 -6.29 -41.75 35.11
CA GLY A 475 -7.31 -42.47 34.33
C GLY A 475 -7.62 -41.91 32.94
N LEU A 476 -7.02 -42.55 31.94
CA LEU A 476 -7.22 -42.40 30.50
C LEU A 476 -8.63 -42.84 30.03
N ALA A 477 -9.17 -42.15 29.00
CA ALA A 477 -9.82 -42.69 27.78
C ALA A 477 -10.40 -41.51 26.95
N LEU A 478 -9.91 -41.28 25.71
CA LEU A 478 -10.64 -41.52 24.44
C LEU A 478 -11.95 -40.70 24.30
N THR A 479 -12.20 -39.77 23.37
CA THR A 479 -11.88 -39.62 21.93
C THR A 479 -12.30 -38.23 21.41
N GLY A 480 -11.67 -37.76 20.31
CA GLY A 480 -12.21 -36.78 19.32
C GLY A 480 -11.92 -35.31 19.67
N GLY A 481 -11.05 -34.59 18.95
CA GLY A 481 -11.28 -34.05 17.60
C GLY A 481 -11.80 -32.61 17.76
N GLU A 482 -11.24 -31.53 17.22
CA GLU A 482 -10.30 -31.32 16.13
C GLU A 482 -9.59 -29.96 16.36
N SER A 483 -8.42 -29.83 15.72
CA SER A 483 -7.84 -28.60 15.16
C SER A 483 -7.49 -27.43 16.09
N GLY A 484 -6.20 -27.36 16.42
CA GLY A 484 -5.56 -26.23 17.04
C GLY A 484 -4.98 -25.23 16.04
N ALA A 485 -4.85 -23.99 16.53
CA ALA A 485 -3.80 -23.05 16.16
C ALA A 485 -3.56 -22.18 17.39
N ALA A 486 -2.33 -22.17 17.92
CA ALA A 486 -1.71 -21.01 18.57
C ALA A 486 -0.40 -21.36 19.30
N PHE A 487 0.69 -20.89 18.70
CA PHE A 487 1.72 -20.06 19.32
C PHE A 487 2.76 -20.62 20.32
N LEU A 488 3.99 -20.16 20.02
CA LEU A 488 5.12 -19.82 20.89
C LEU A 488 5.82 -21.01 21.55
N SER A 489 7.15 -21.11 21.50
CA SER A 489 7.99 -20.21 22.30
C SER A 489 9.46 -20.28 21.91
N LEU A 490 10.07 -19.10 21.86
CA LEU A 490 11.49 -18.86 22.00
C LEU A 490 11.93 -19.16 23.45
N ALA A 491 13.07 -19.84 23.65
CA ALA A 491 14.15 -19.40 24.55
C ALA A 491 15.22 -20.50 24.78
N PHE A 492 16.44 -20.16 24.35
CA PHE A 492 17.74 -20.31 25.05
C PHE A 492 18.07 -21.60 25.81
N VAL A 493 19.21 -22.22 25.50
CA VAL A 493 20.37 -22.27 26.43
C VAL A 493 21.68 -22.48 25.65
N LEU A 494 22.64 -21.66 26.09
CA LEU A 494 24.05 -21.47 25.78
C LEU A 494 24.93 -22.69 26.18
N VAL A 495 25.88 -23.10 25.34
CA VAL A 495 27.10 -23.82 25.78
C VAL A 495 28.34 -23.15 25.18
N VAL A 496 29.18 -22.65 26.09
CA VAL A 496 30.53 -22.11 25.90
C VAL A 496 31.51 -23.24 25.63
N GLY A 497 32.48 -23.04 24.73
CA GLY A 497 33.73 -23.81 24.79
C GLY A 497 34.66 -23.72 23.58
N GLY A 498 35.71 -22.92 23.71
CA GLY A 498 37.08 -23.33 23.36
C GLY A 498 37.56 -23.11 21.92
N GLY A 499 38.49 -22.16 21.76
CA GLY A 499 39.26 -21.98 20.54
C GLY A 499 40.51 -22.86 20.43
N LEU A 500 41.32 -22.47 19.42
CA LEU A 500 42.72 -22.77 19.13
C LEU A 500 43.06 -23.99 18.24
N ALA A 501 43.46 -23.61 17.01
CA ALA A 501 44.81 -23.77 16.45
C ALA A 501 45.19 -25.06 15.69
N THR A 502 45.70 -24.82 14.47
CA THR A 502 46.77 -25.54 13.74
C THR A 502 46.50 -27.00 13.34
N GLY A 503 46.79 -27.51 12.16
CA GLY A 503 47.58 -27.05 11.03
C GLY A 503 48.08 -28.29 10.26
N ILE A 504 48.47 -28.08 9.00
CA ILE A 504 49.56 -28.80 8.31
C ILE A 504 49.26 -30.20 7.71
N ALA A 505 49.39 -30.19 6.37
CA ALA A 505 50.06 -31.16 5.49
C ALA A 505 49.41 -32.50 5.12
N ALA A 506 48.99 -32.51 3.85
CA ALA A 506 49.67 -33.19 2.74
C ALA A 506 49.60 -34.72 2.57
N LYS A 507 49.27 -35.05 1.31
CA LYS A 507 49.78 -36.20 0.52
C LYS A 507 49.18 -37.54 0.96
N ARG A 508 48.60 -38.38 0.08
CA ARG A 508 49.19 -38.86 -1.17
C ARG A 508 48.19 -39.82 -1.87
N ARG A 509 48.10 -39.68 -3.19
CA ARG A 509 47.68 -40.63 -4.26
C ARG A 509 47.25 -42.06 -3.88
N SER A 510 46.12 -42.49 -4.48
CA SER A 510 45.98 -43.72 -5.30
C SER A 510 44.59 -43.70 -5.98
N SER A 511 44.42 -43.45 -7.29
CA SER A 511 44.47 -44.38 -8.43
C SER A 511 43.69 -45.70 -8.27
N ALA A 512 42.55 -45.82 -8.98
CA ALA A 512 41.97 -47.00 -9.69
C ALA A 512 40.43 -46.80 -9.79
N ALA A 513 39.82 -46.53 -10.95
CA ALA A 513 39.57 -47.39 -12.12
C ALA A 513 38.53 -48.51 -11.90
N ARG A 514 37.55 -48.56 -12.83
CA ARG A 514 36.45 -49.54 -13.08
C ARG A 514 35.21 -49.30 -12.20
N ARG A 515 33.98 -49.19 -12.73
CA ARG A 515 33.37 -49.58 -14.01
C ARG A 515 32.49 -48.47 -14.56
#